data_AF-A0A7U3XYS8-F1
#
_entry.id   AF-A0A7U3XYS8-F1
#
_cell.length_a   1.000
_cell.length_b   1.000
_cell.length_c   1.000
_cell.angle_alpha   90.00
_cell.angle_beta   90.00
_cell.angle_gamma   90.00
#
_symmetry.space_group_name_H-M   'P 1'
#
loop_
_entity.id
_entity.type
_entity.pdbx_description
1 polymer ?
#
loop_
_entity_poly.entity_id
_entity_poly.type
_entity_poly.pdbx_seq_one_letter_code
_entity_poly.pdbx_strand_id
1 'polypeptide(L)'
;MNELAPFESFLKELIAAYRTKYAVQFNKNFPVEGKNAVPMQIVEQQLAKALVGVTPNQLQRGLALFYASTNTYMPNFAEFRAMCMGDDWWSAEKAWVKACEYTQISQHKKVTLPDGREQNQEITTLTKFVLDQVYLLIQDGEMYKAKMEFIKIYDEYKAEAQLKGKTQAWYQEPILLAQKNEQKVHIPVSNEEAQKHLKSLMERLKINGRKPAPVQKLQAKEKEPELAKELGPDPFDNPYEYAEMCRREGMPIPRNILQLIEGANV
;
A
#
# COMPACT_ATOMS: atom_id res chain seq x y z
N MET A 1 4.43 13.93 -31.15
CA MET A 1 5.12 15.21 -30.85
C MET A 1 6.52 14.85 -30.34
N ASN A 2 7.54 15.47 -30.91
CA ASN A 2 8.96 15.06 -30.79
C ASN A 2 9.53 15.28 -29.38
N GLU A 3 9.57 14.24 -28.54
CA GLU A 3 10.37 14.25 -27.29
C GLU A 3 11.89 14.14 -27.53
N LEU A 4 12.32 13.87 -28.76
CA LEU A 4 13.75 13.76 -29.14
C LEU A 4 14.47 15.11 -29.25
N ALA A 5 13.77 16.16 -29.70
CA ALA A 5 14.34 17.50 -29.86
C ALA A 5 14.89 18.13 -28.55
N PRO A 6 14.18 18.05 -27.40
CA PRO A 6 14.71 18.59 -26.15
C PRO A 6 15.94 17.83 -25.63
N PHE A 7 16.03 16.52 -25.90
CA PHE A 7 17.18 15.71 -25.48
C PHE A 7 18.43 16.03 -26.31
N GLU A 8 18.33 16.15 -27.63
CA GLU A 8 19.46 16.56 -28.47
C GLU A 8 19.97 17.96 -28.13
N SER A 9 19.06 18.89 -27.81
CA SER A 9 19.42 20.24 -27.34
C SER A 9 20.20 20.17 -26.02
N PHE A 10 19.76 19.33 -25.09
CA PHE A 10 20.44 19.12 -23.81
C PHE A 10 21.85 18.55 -24.00
N LEU A 11 22.05 17.57 -24.90
CA LEU A 11 23.37 17.00 -25.16
C LEU A 11 24.36 18.08 -25.64
N LYS A 12 23.90 18.98 -26.51
CA LYS A 12 24.71 20.10 -27.02
C LYS A 12 25.05 21.09 -25.90
N GLU A 13 24.09 21.40 -25.04
CA GLU A 13 24.30 22.26 -23.87
C GLU A 13 25.34 21.65 -22.91
N LEU A 14 25.22 20.35 -22.62
CA LEU A 14 26.15 19.65 -21.75
C LEU A 14 27.57 19.63 -22.33
N ILE A 15 27.71 19.35 -23.63
CA ILE A 15 29.00 19.42 -24.32
C ILE A 15 29.61 20.83 -24.24
N ALA A 16 28.78 21.87 -24.41
CA ALA A 16 29.23 23.25 -24.24
C ALA A 16 29.71 23.49 -22.79
N ALA A 17 29.00 23.00 -21.78
CA ALA A 17 29.39 23.09 -20.37
C ALA A 17 30.73 22.39 -20.08
N TYR A 18 30.96 21.21 -20.68
CA TYR A 18 32.24 20.51 -20.60
C TYR A 18 33.38 21.31 -21.24
N ARG A 19 33.13 21.94 -22.38
CA ARG A 19 34.10 22.78 -23.08
C ARG A 19 34.42 24.06 -22.31
N THR A 20 33.46 24.68 -21.65
CA THR A 20 33.70 25.91 -20.89
C THR A 20 34.45 25.64 -19.59
N LYS A 21 34.09 24.58 -18.86
CA LYS A 21 34.68 24.28 -17.55
C LYS A 21 36.00 23.50 -17.63
N TYR A 22 36.13 22.60 -18.60
CA TYR A 22 37.27 21.67 -18.72
C TYR A 22 37.94 21.70 -20.10
N ALA A 23 38.03 22.88 -20.73
CA ALA A 23 38.53 23.07 -22.10
C ALA A 23 39.78 22.24 -22.46
N VAL A 24 40.82 22.30 -21.61
CA VAL A 24 42.11 21.63 -21.86
C VAL A 24 41.97 20.11 -21.86
N GLN A 25 41.24 19.56 -20.88
CA GLN A 25 41.05 18.11 -20.75
C GLN A 25 40.08 17.58 -21.81
N PHE A 26 39.04 18.36 -22.14
CA PHE A 26 38.08 18.03 -23.18
C PHE A 26 38.76 17.93 -24.54
N ASN A 27 39.58 18.91 -24.93
CA ASN A 27 40.29 18.91 -26.22
C ASN A 27 41.36 17.81 -26.30
N LYS A 28 41.93 17.38 -25.16
CA LYS A 28 42.85 16.23 -25.10
C LYS A 28 42.12 14.91 -25.34
N ASN A 29 40.93 14.74 -24.76
CA ASN A 29 40.14 13.52 -24.89
C ASN A 29 39.39 13.44 -26.23
N PHE A 30 38.97 14.58 -26.77
CA PHE A 30 38.20 14.70 -28.01
C PHE A 30 38.83 15.79 -28.91
N PRO A 31 39.98 15.49 -29.55
CA PRO A 31 40.65 16.44 -30.42
C PRO A 31 39.79 16.76 -31.65
N VAL A 32 39.69 18.05 -31.98
CA VAL A 32 38.91 18.55 -33.13
C VAL A 32 39.70 18.49 -34.43
N GLU A 33 41.04 18.52 -34.33
CA GLU A 33 41.95 18.58 -35.47
C GLU A 33 43.06 17.52 -35.37
N GLY A 34 43.52 17.00 -36.50
CA GLY A 34 44.61 16.02 -36.59
C GLY A 34 44.18 14.61 -37.03
N LYS A 35 45.13 13.67 -37.08
CA LYS A 35 44.91 12.27 -37.56
C LYS A 35 43.94 11.46 -36.69
N ASN A 36 43.75 11.87 -35.44
CA ASN A 36 42.86 11.22 -34.46
C ASN A 36 41.64 12.09 -34.14
N ALA A 37 41.27 13.03 -35.02
CA ALA A 37 40.14 13.92 -34.79
C ALA A 37 38.86 13.12 -34.55
N VAL A 38 38.11 13.48 -33.50
CA VAL A 38 36.84 12.84 -33.17
C VAL A 38 35.71 13.80 -33.58
N PRO A 39 34.90 13.44 -34.58
CA PRO A 39 33.73 14.23 -34.95
C PRO A 39 32.80 14.45 -33.76
N MET A 40 32.27 15.67 -33.63
CA MET A 40 31.37 16.03 -32.53
C MET A 40 30.14 15.12 -32.44
N GLN A 41 29.63 14.65 -33.58
CA GLN A 41 28.53 13.68 -33.63
C GLN A 41 28.84 12.35 -32.92
N ILE A 42 30.09 11.89 -32.93
CA ILE A 42 30.47 10.65 -32.23
C ILE A 42 30.44 10.89 -30.71
N VAL A 43 30.86 12.06 -30.26
CA VAL A 43 30.82 12.43 -28.84
C VAL A 43 29.36 12.58 -28.37
N GLU A 44 28.50 13.23 -29.16
CA GLU A 44 27.06 13.30 -28.91
C GLU A 44 26.44 11.90 -28.79
N GLN A 45 26.78 10.98 -29.70
CA GLN A 45 26.31 9.59 -29.65
C GLN A 45 26.83 8.83 -28.42
N GLN A 46 28.09 9.02 -28.02
CA GLN A 46 28.65 8.41 -26.81
C GLN A 46 27.96 8.92 -25.56
N LEU A 47 27.67 10.21 -25.50
CA LEU A 47 26.95 10.84 -24.40
C LEU A 47 25.50 10.37 -24.35
N ALA A 48 24.82 10.28 -25.50
CA ALA A 48 23.49 9.72 -25.61
C ALA A 48 23.44 8.27 -25.10
N LYS A 49 24.40 7.43 -25.49
CA LYS A 49 24.54 6.04 -25.00
C LYS A 49 24.79 6.00 -23.49
N ALA A 50 25.64 6.87 -22.97
CA ALA A 50 25.94 6.95 -21.54
C ALA A 50 24.71 7.39 -20.71
N LEU A 51 23.80 8.16 -21.28
CA LEU A 51 22.61 8.71 -20.61
C LEU A 51 21.33 7.91 -20.86
N VAL A 52 21.40 6.74 -21.50
CA VAL A 52 20.22 5.87 -21.72
C VAL A 52 19.55 5.50 -20.40
N GLY A 53 18.27 5.81 -20.26
CA GLY A 53 17.48 5.52 -19.05
C GLY A 53 17.55 6.56 -17.95
N VAL A 54 18.20 7.71 -18.18
CA VAL A 54 18.16 8.86 -17.28
C VAL A 54 16.95 9.73 -17.60
N THR A 55 16.16 10.09 -16.59
CA THR A 55 14.97 10.94 -16.77
C THR A 55 15.35 12.42 -16.98
N PRO A 56 14.48 13.24 -17.63
CA PRO A 56 14.76 14.67 -17.84
C PRO A 56 15.06 15.46 -16.56
N ASN A 57 14.38 15.15 -15.45
CA ASN A 57 14.62 15.79 -14.15
C ASN A 57 16.01 15.45 -13.59
N GLN A 58 16.42 14.19 -13.72
CA GLN A 58 17.76 13.72 -13.32
C GLN A 58 18.87 14.37 -14.17
N LEU A 59 18.61 14.60 -15.45
CA LEU A 59 19.53 15.30 -16.36
C LEU A 59 19.74 16.76 -15.93
N GLN A 60 18.67 17.52 -15.67
CA GLN A 60 18.76 18.90 -15.19
C GLN A 60 19.50 18.99 -13.86
N ARG A 61 19.24 18.08 -12.93
CA ARG A 61 19.97 18.00 -11.67
C ARG A 61 21.45 17.70 -11.87
N GLY A 62 21.77 16.70 -12.70
CA GLY A 62 23.15 16.37 -13.02
C GLY A 62 23.90 17.55 -13.62
N LEU A 63 23.24 18.36 -14.46
CA LEU A 63 23.78 19.64 -14.94
C LEU A 63 24.03 20.64 -13.81
N ALA A 64 23.06 20.83 -12.90
CA ALA A 64 23.22 21.74 -11.76
C ALA A 64 24.40 21.32 -10.85
N LEU A 65 24.52 20.03 -10.55
CA LEU A 65 25.64 19.46 -9.79
C LEU A 65 26.96 19.58 -10.57
N PHE A 66 26.92 19.40 -11.89
CA PHE A 66 28.09 19.58 -12.74
C PHE A 66 28.62 21.01 -12.67
N TYR A 67 27.75 22.03 -12.69
CA TYR A 67 28.16 23.41 -12.50
C TYR A 67 28.64 23.69 -11.07
N ALA A 68 27.96 23.17 -10.06
CA ALA A 68 28.31 23.37 -8.65
C ALA A 68 29.55 22.61 -8.18
N SER A 69 29.95 21.53 -8.86
CA SER A 69 31.10 20.73 -8.47
C SER A 69 32.40 21.53 -8.54
N THR A 70 33.30 21.35 -7.58
CA THR A 70 34.63 21.97 -7.57
C THR A 70 35.70 21.03 -8.12
N ASN A 71 35.30 19.92 -8.74
CA ASN A 71 36.20 18.87 -9.22
C ASN A 71 37.25 19.44 -10.19
N THR A 72 38.52 19.22 -9.87
CA THR A 72 39.69 19.65 -10.67
C THR A 72 39.80 18.87 -11.99
N TYR A 73 39.24 17.67 -12.05
CA TYR A 73 39.26 16.79 -13.21
C TYR A 73 37.88 16.70 -13.85
N MET A 74 37.89 16.61 -15.18
CA MET A 74 36.71 16.45 -16.00
C MET A 74 36.06 15.10 -15.70
N PRO A 75 34.81 15.07 -15.21
CA PRO A 75 34.13 13.82 -14.95
C PRO A 75 33.86 13.08 -16.26
N ASN A 76 34.13 11.78 -16.28
CA ASN A 76 33.82 10.95 -17.44
C ASN A 76 32.28 10.85 -17.63
N PHE A 77 31.82 10.37 -18.80
CA PHE A 77 30.37 10.31 -19.06
C PHE A 77 29.61 9.35 -18.12
N ALA A 78 30.26 8.31 -17.60
CA ALA A 78 29.65 7.41 -16.61
C ALA A 78 29.57 8.06 -15.21
N GLU A 79 30.57 8.86 -14.82
CA GLU A 79 30.55 9.68 -13.60
C GLU A 79 29.48 10.76 -13.70
N PHE A 80 29.31 11.39 -14.87
CA PHE A 80 28.21 12.32 -15.09
C PHE A 80 26.85 11.63 -15.02
N ARG A 81 26.71 10.44 -15.62
CA ARG A 81 25.51 9.61 -15.45
C ARG A 81 25.27 9.31 -13.96
N ALA A 82 26.30 8.99 -13.19
CA ALA A 82 26.19 8.78 -11.75
C ALA A 82 25.77 10.05 -10.99
N MET A 83 26.19 11.25 -11.42
CA MET A 83 25.71 12.52 -10.87
C MET A 83 24.24 12.78 -11.21
N CYS A 84 23.79 12.43 -12.41
CA CYS A 84 22.36 12.49 -12.77
C CYS A 84 21.51 11.52 -11.96
N MET A 85 22.02 10.30 -11.75
CA MET A 85 21.37 9.24 -10.97
C MET A 85 21.56 9.41 -9.45
N GLY A 86 22.41 10.36 -9.04
CA GLY A 86 22.80 10.60 -7.65
C GLY A 86 21.60 10.91 -6.76
N ASP A 87 21.76 10.64 -5.46
CA ASP A 87 20.72 10.55 -4.44
C ASP A 87 19.64 11.66 -4.45
N ASP A 88 18.55 11.47 -5.20
CA ASP A 88 17.27 12.17 -4.92
C ASP A 88 16.64 11.59 -3.65
N TRP A 89 17.09 10.39 -3.28
CA TRP A 89 16.65 9.63 -2.14
C TRP A 89 17.50 10.00 -0.93
N TRP A 90 16.88 10.07 0.24
CA TRP A 90 17.63 10.27 1.47
C TRP A 90 18.66 9.15 1.64
N SER A 91 19.83 9.47 2.21
CA SER A 91 20.75 8.43 2.69
C SER A 91 20.09 7.63 3.81
N ALA A 92 20.47 6.37 3.98
CA ALA A 92 19.88 5.49 5.01
C ALA A 92 19.98 6.10 6.42
N GLU A 93 21.11 6.75 6.73
CA GLU A 93 21.31 7.45 8.01
C GLU A 93 20.41 8.67 8.17
N LYS A 94 20.29 9.51 7.12
CA LYS A 94 19.40 10.68 7.14
C LYS A 94 17.93 10.23 7.25
N ALA A 95 17.58 9.13 6.58
CA ALA A 95 16.26 8.53 6.66
C ALA A 95 15.96 7.99 8.05
N TRP A 96 16.94 7.36 8.71
CA TRP A 96 16.81 6.90 10.10
C TRP A 96 16.59 8.06 11.08
N VAL A 97 17.40 9.11 11.00
CA VAL A 97 17.24 10.28 11.88
C VAL A 97 15.87 10.91 11.70
N LYS A 98 15.42 11.08 10.45
CA LYS A 98 14.08 11.60 10.16
C LYS A 98 12.96 10.67 10.61
N ALA A 99 13.16 9.35 10.57
CA ALA A 99 12.23 8.37 11.11
C ALA A 99 12.13 8.46 12.64
N CYS A 100 13.26 8.62 13.33
CA CYS A 100 13.29 8.85 14.78
C CYS A 100 12.59 10.16 15.16
N GLU A 101 12.89 11.26 14.46
CA GLU A 101 12.21 12.55 14.65
C GLU A 101 10.69 12.38 14.46
N TYR A 102 10.28 11.63 13.44
CA TYR A 102 8.87 11.34 13.18
C TYR A 102 8.19 10.59 14.35
N THR A 103 8.88 9.62 14.99
CA THR A 103 8.31 8.93 16.16
C THR A 103 8.20 9.80 17.41
N GLN A 104 8.96 10.89 17.50
CA GLN A 104 8.95 11.81 18.64
C GLN A 104 7.91 12.93 18.50
N ILE A 105 7.52 13.25 17.27
CA ILE A 105 6.53 14.30 16.98
C ILE A 105 5.13 13.78 17.31
N SER A 106 4.47 14.43 18.27
CA SER A 106 3.10 14.11 18.70
C SER A 106 2.01 14.71 17.80
N GLN A 107 2.34 15.69 16.95
CA GLN A 107 1.45 16.27 15.94
C GLN A 107 2.21 16.50 14.63
N HIS A 108 1.95 15.66 13.63
CA HIS A 108 2.60 15.77 12.32
C HIS A 108 2.15 17.03 11.58
N LYS A 109 3.10 17.77 10.99
CA LYS A 109 2.81 18.92 10.14
C LYS A 109 2.23 18.44 8.80
N LYS A 110 0.91 18.52 8.68
CA LYS A 110 0.17 18.21 7.46
C LYS A 110 0.16 19.43 6.54
N VAL A 111 0.55 19.24 5.28
CA VAL A 111 0.37 20.25 4.23
C VAL A 111 -0.74 19.79 3.30
N THR A 112 -1.74 20.64 3.12
CA THR A 112 -2.84 20.39 2.18
C THR A 112 -2.37 20.71 0.76
N LEU A 113 -2.38 19.71 -0.12
CA LEU A 113 -2.12 19.90 -1.54
C LEU A 113 -3.33 20.54 -2.22
N PRO A 114 -3.15 21.14 -3.42
CA PRO A 114 -4.24 21.73 -4.21
C PRO A 114 -5.41 20.77 -4.49
N ASP A 115 -5.15 19.45 -4.50
CA ASP A 115 -6.13 18.39 -4.69
C ASP A 115 -6.91 17.99 -3.42
N GLY A 116 -6.77 18.73 -2.31
CA GLY A 116 -7.44 18.43 -1.03
C GLY A 116 -6.83 17.24 -0.26
N ARG A 117 -5.66 16.73 -0.68
CA ARG A 117 -4.95 15.65 0.00
C ARG A 117 -4.00 16.21 1.07
N GLU A 118 -3.96 15.55 2.23
CA GLU A 118 -3.00 15.86 3.29
C GLU A 118 -1.69 15.09 3.06
N GLN A 119 -0.56 15.78 3.06
CA GLN A 119 0.77 15.19 2.93
C GLN A 119 1.62 15.51 4.14
N ASN A 120 2.30 14.50 4.68
CA ASN A 120 3.28 14.67 5.74
C ASN A 120 4.63 14.97 5.09
N GLN A 121 5.09 16.21 5.19
CA GLN A 121 6.39 16.64 4.64
C GLN A 121 7.58 16.24 5.53
N GLU A 122 7.34 15.47 6.59
CA GLU A 122 8.34 15.09 7.58
C GLU A 122 9.00 13.75 7.26
N ILE A 123 8.29 12.85 6.57
CA ILE A 123 8.77 11.50 6.26
C ILE A 123 8.42 11.09 4.84
N THR A 124 9.30 10.32 4.21
CA THR A 124 9.04 9.78 2.88
C THR A 124 8.31 8.45 2.96
N THR A 125 7.56 8.10 1.90
CA THR A 125 6.81 6.83 1.83
C THR A 125 7.70 5.62 2.12
N LEU A 126 8.90 5.57 1.52
CA LEU A 126 9.84 4.49 1.78
C LEU A 126 10.29 4.48 3.25
N THR A 127 10.72 5.64 3.77
CA THR A 127 11.18 5.76 5.16
C THR A 127 10.10 5.30 6.15
N LYS A 128 8.84 5.67 5.92
CA LYS A 128 7.71 5.25 6.77
C LYS A 128 7.46 3.74 6.67
N PHE A 129 7.50 3.18 5.46
CA PHE A 129 7.35 1.74 5.26
C PHE A 129 8.42 0.94 6.00
N VAL A 130 9.70 1.34 5.89
CA VAL A 130 10.80 0.65 6.59
C VAL A 130 10.73 0.88 8.10
N LEU A 131 10.33 2.07 8.55
CA LEU A 131 10.08 2.35 9.97
C LEU A 131 9.01 1.40 10.54
N ASP A 132 7.92 1.16 9.80
CA ASP A 132 6.85 0.27 10.26
C ASP A 132 7.30 -1.19 10.40
N GLN A 133 8.25 -1.65 9.58
CA GLN A 133 8.83 -2.99 9.71
C GLN A 133 9.69 -3.13 10.97
N VAL A 134 10.40 -2.06 11.34
CA VAL A 134 11.35 -2.04 12.45
C VAL A 134 10.70 -1.57 13.76
N TYR A 135 9.46 -1.08 13.70
CA TYR A 135 8.77 -0.45 14.82
C TYR A 135 8.68 -1.35 16.06
N LEU A 136 8.45 -2.65 15.89
CA LEU A 136 8.42 -3.61 16.99
C LEU A 136 9.77 -3.68 17.72
N LEU A 137 10.89 -3.71 16.98
CA LEU A 137 12.23 -3.72 17.57
C LEU A 137 12.54 -2.43 18.34
N ILE A 138 11.95 -1.30 17.93
CA ILE A 138 12.05 -0.02 18.65
C ILE A 138 11.24 -0.08 19.95
N GLN A 139 10.04 -0.66 19.93
CA GLN A 139 9.22 -0.84 21.13
C GLN A 139 9.85 -1.77 22.16
N ASP A 140 10.55 -2.80 21.69
CA ASP A 140 11.27 -3.76 22.54
C ASP A 140 12.57 -3.17 23.14
N GLY A 141 12.94 -1.93 22.80
CA GLY A 141 14.13 -1.23 23.33
C GLY A 141 15.44 -1.57 22.62
N GLU A 142 15.41 -2.38 21.56
CA GLU A 142 16.57 -2.87 20.80
C GLU A 142 16.98 -1.88 19.68
N MET A 143 17.25 -0.62 20.06
CA MET A 143 17.42 0.49 19.12
C MET A 143 18.62 0.33 18.17
N TYR A 144 19.68 -0.35 18.59
CA TYR A 144 20.85 -0.61 17.74
C TYR A 144 20.54 -1.64 16.64
N LYS A 145 19.88 -2.74 16.99
CA LYS A 145 19.44 -3.76 16.02
C LYS A 145 18.41 -3.16 15.06
N ALA A 146 17.48 -2.37 15.58
CA ALA A 146 16.52 -1.62 14.79
C ALA A 146 17.20 -0.73 13.73
N LYS A 147 18.22 0.06 14.12
CA LYS A 147 18.97 0.90 13.17
C LYS A 147 19.65 0.07 12.08
N MET A 148 20.28 -1.05 12.43
CA MET A 148 20.98 -1.90 11.45
C MET A 148 20.02 -2.52 10.44
N GLU A 149 18.91 -3.08 10.91
CA GLU A 149 17.87 -3.64 10.02
C GLU A 149 17.23 -2.55 9.17
N PHE A 150 16.97 -1.37 9.74
CA PHE A 150 16.45 -0.23 8.99
C PHE A 150 17.37 0.16 7.84
N ILE A 151 18.67 0.32 8.09
CA ILE A 151 19.63 0.74 7.06
C ILE A 151 19.68 -0.29 5.93
N LYS A 152 19.78 -1.57 6.29
CA LYS A 152 19.85 -2.67 5.33
C LYS A 152 18.60 -2.72 4.43
N ILE A 153 17.42 -2.73 5.05
CA ILE A 153 16.14 -2.80 4.34
C ILE A 153 15.94 -1.54 3.48
N TYR A 154 16.29 -0.37 4.00
CA TYR A 154 16.15 0.90 3.27
C TYR A 154 17.03 0.93 2.03
N ASP A 155 18.28 0.48 2.10
CA ASP A 155 19.18 0.45 0.94
C ASP A 155 18.72 -0.56 -0.13
N GLU A 156 18.21 -1.73 0.27
CA GLU A 156 17.62 -2.72 -0.64
C GLU A 156 16.42 -2.13 -1.40
N TYR A 157 15.46 -1.54 -0.69
CA TYR A 157 14.29 -0.93 -1.33
C TYR A 157 14.61 0.33 -2.14
N LYS A 158 15.60 1.11 -1.71
CA LYS A 158 16.12 2.24 -2.47
C LYS A 158 16.68 1.76 -3.81
N ALA A 159 17.49 0.70 -3.81
CA ALA A 159 18.01 0.11 -5.04
C ALA A 159 16.89 -0.41 -5.96
N GLU A 160 15.89 -1.12 -5.41
CA GLU A 160 14.74 -1.57 -6.18
C GLU A 160 13.93 -0.42 -6.80
N ALA A 161 13.72 0.65 -6.04
CA ALA A 161 12.94 1.78 -6.51
C ALA A 161 13.69 2.59 -7.58
N GLN A 162 15.02 2.69 -7.46
CA GLN A 162 15.88 3.25 -8.49
C GLN A 162 15.84 2.41 -9.77
N LEU A 163 15.89 1.08 -9.67
CA LEU A 163 15.73 0.18 -10.83
C LEU A 163 14.36 0.34 -11.51
N LYS A 164 13.30 0.57 -10.73
CA LYS A 164 11.95 0.82 -11.23
C LYS A 164 11.75 2.24 -11.77
N GLY A 165 12.77 3.10 -11.72
CA GLY A 165 12.71 4.50 -12.18
C GLY A 165 11.76 5.38 -11.36
N LYS A 166 11.47 5.01 -10.11
CA LYS A 166 10.55 5.76 -9.25
C LYS A 166 11.27 6.94 -8.60
N THR A 167 10.61 8.09 -8.54
CA THR A 167 11.06 9.25 -7.76
C THR A 167 10.65 9.10 -6.29
N GLN A 168 11.42 9.71 -5.38
CA GLN A 168 11.08 9.69 -3.95
C GLN A 168 9.78 10.46 -3.72
N ALA A 169 8.78 9.80 -3.15
CA ALA A 169 7.49 10.39 -2.83
C ALA A 169 7.34 10.62 -1.32
N TRP A 170 6.88 11.81 -0.94
CA TRP A 170 6.50 12.16 0.43
C TRP A 170 5.31 11.33 0.90
N TYR A 171 5.32 10.95 2.17
CA TYR A 171 4.26 10.13 2.73
C TYR A 171 2.91 10.86 2.71
N GLN A 172 1.91 10.18 2.18
CA GLN A 172 0.51 10.59 2.22
C GLN A 172 -0.24 9.53 3.00
N GLU A 173 -1.05 9.95 3.98
CA GLU A 173 -1.90 9.02 4.71
C GLU A 173 -2.84 8.32 3.72
N PRO A 174 -2.96 6.98 3.77
CA PRO A 174 -3.96 6.29 2.98
C PRO A 174 -5.31 6.91 3.27
N ILE A 175 -6.05 7.25 2.21
CA ILE A 175 -7.46 7.62 2.35
C ILE A 175 -8.12 6.38 2.92
N LEU A 176 -8.38 6.40 4.23
CA LEU A 176 -9.27 5.42 4.83
C LEU A 176 -10.56 5.59 4.04
N LEU A 177 -10.93 4.58 3.25
CA LEU A 177 -12.30 4.44 2.78
C LEU A 177 -13.10 4.50 4.07
N ALA A 178 -13.71 5.64 4.36
CA ALA A 178 -14.60 5.75 5.49
C ALA A 178 -15.53 4.56 5.31
N GLN A 179 -15.43 3.58 6.21
CA GLN A 179 -16.47 2.58 6.34
C GLN A 179 -17.66 3.44 6.73
N LYS A 180 -18.41 3.89 5.73
CA LYS A 180 -19.76 4.37 5.93
C LYS A 180 -20.42 3.15 6.54
N ASN A 181 -20.44 3.11 7.88
CA ASN A 181 -21.34 2.32 8.68
C ASN A 181 -22.79 2.81 8.46
N GLU A 182 -23.10 3.25 7.25
CA GLU A 182 -24.42 3.14 6.68
C GLU A 182 -24.66 1.64 6.59
N GLN A 183 -25.14 1.05 7.69
CA GLN A 183 -25.95 -0.15 7.58
C GLN A 183 -26.86 0.11 6.39
N LYS A 184 -26.65 -0.60 5.28
CA LYS A 184 -27.51 -0.48 4.11
C LYS A 184 -28.85 -1.03 4.54
N VAL A 185 -29.66 -0.20 5.19
CA VAL A 185 -31.04 -0.51 5.53
C VAL A 185 -31.68 -0.76 4.18
N HIS A 186 -32.04 -2.01 3.92
CA HIS A 186 -32.69 -2.39 2.69
C HIS A 186 -34.04 -1.68 2.65
N ILE A 187 -34.12 -0.57 1.92
CA ILE A 187 -35.38 0.09 1.61
C ILE A 187 -36.07 -0.82 0.59
N PRO A 188 -37.22 -1.43 0.91
CA PRO A 188 -37.94 -2.25 -0.05
C PRO A 188 -38.33 -1.38 -1.24
N VAL A 189 -37.73 -1.68 -2.39
CA VAL A 189 -38.02 -1.03 -3.66
C VAL A 189 -39.47 -1.36 -4.06
N SER A 190 -40.18 -0.40 -4.64
CA SER A 190 -41.54 -0.62 -5.14
C SER A 190 -41.55 -1.74 -6.20
N ASN A 191 -42.64 -2.52 -6.25
CA ASN A 191 -42.77 -3.66 -7.15
C ASN A 191 -42.54 -3.27 -8.63
N GLU A 192 -42.94 -2.06 -9.03
CA GLU A 192 -42.74 -1.55 -10.39
C GLU A 192 -41.26 -1.30 -10.72
N GLU A 193 -40.50 -0.75 -9.78
CA GLU A 193 -39.07 -0.46 -9.93
C GLU A 193 -38.26 -1.76 -9.91
N ALA A 194 -38.65 -2.72 -9.06
CA ALA A 194 -38.06 -4.06 -9.04
C ALA A 194 -38.23 -4.78 -10.39
N GLN A 195 -39.39 -4.66 -11.05
CA GLN A 195 -39.61 -5.23 -12.39
C GLN A 195 -38.76 -4.55 -13.48
N LYS A 196 -38.54 -3.23 -13.39
CA LYS A 196 -37.65 -2.50 -14.32
C LYS A 196 -36.19 -2.96 -14.14
N HIS A 197 -35.73 -3.11 -12.90
CA HIS A 197 -34.40 -3.61 -12.59
C HIS A 197 -34.21 -5.05 -13.09
N LEU A 198 -35.22 -5.90 -12.92
CA LEU A 198 -35.21 -7.27 -13.41
C LEU A 198 -35.15 -7.33 -14.95
N LYS A 199 -35.92 -6.50 -15.66
CA LYS A 199 -35.84 -6.39 -17.12
C LYS A 199 -34.46 -5.93 -17.60
N SER A 200 -33.89 -4.90 -16.97
CA SER A 200 -32.54 -4.41 -17.29
C SER A 200 -31.46 -5.46 -17.03
N LEU A 201 -31.60 -6.23 -15.95
CA LEU A 201 -30.69 -7.34 -15.64
C LEU A 201 -30.82 -8.48 -16.66
N MET A 202 -32.05 -8.84 -17.06
CA MET A 202 -32.29 -9.84 -18.10
C MET A 202 -31.66 -9.44 -19.44
N GLU A 203 -31.77 -8.16 -19.80
CA GLU A 203 -31.17 -7.60 -21.01
C GLU A 203 -29.64 -7.63 -20.97
N ARG A 204 -29.04 -7.25 -19.82
CA ARG A 204 -27.58 -7.34 -19.59
C ARG A 204 -27.05 -8.76 -19.66
N LEU A 205 -27.80 -9.72 -19.10
CA LEU A 205 -27.40 -11.13 -19.07
C LEU A 205 -27.67 -11.86 -20.39
N LYS A 206 -28.27 -11.20 -21.39
CA LYS A 206 -28.60 -11.77 -22.72
C LYS A 206 -29.30 -13.14 -22.63
N ILE A 207 -30.13 -13.35 -21.60
CA ILE A 207 -30.86 -14.59 -21.39
C ILE A 207 -32.12 -14.55 -22.26
N ASN A 208 -31.92 -14.64 -23.58
CA ASN A 208 -33.01 -14.80 -24.53
C ASN A 208 -33.60 -16.21 -24.37
N GLY A 209 -34.55 -16.39 -23.46
CA GLY A 209 -35.44 -17.56 -23.48
C GLY A 209 -35.81 -18.24 -22.15
N ARG A 210 -35.26 -17.84 -21.00
CA ARG A 210 -35.77 -18.37 -19.72
C ARG A 210 -36.90 -17.48 -19.19
N LYS A 211 -38.11 -18.04 -19.12
CA LYS A 211 -39.22 -17.42 -18.39
C LYS A 211 -38.86 -17.37 -16.90
N PRO A 212 -38.99 -16.22 -16.22
CA PRO A 212 -38.77 -16.16 -14.77
C PRO A 212 -39.74 -17.12 -14.09
N ALA A 213 -39.25 -17.88 -13.11
CA ALA A 213 -40.10 -18.75 -12.30
C ALA A 213 -41.19 -17.90 -11.62
N PRO A 214 -42.44 -18.37 -11.56
CA PRO A 214 -43.51 -17.64 -10.89
C PRO A 214 -43.12 -17.41 -9.43
N VAL A 215 -43.24 -16.16 -8.97
CA VAL A 215 -42.96 -15.77 -7.59
C VAL A 215 -43.79 -16.65 -6.66
N GLN A 216 -43.11 -17.41 -5.80
CA GLN A 216 -43.77 -18.31 -4.86
C GLN A 216 -44.56 -17.47 -3.86
N LYS A 217 -45.90 -17.49 -3.97
CA LYS A 217 -46.77 -16.83 -3.01
C LYS A 217 -46.66 -17.60 -1.69
N LEU A 218 -46.07 -16.97 -0.67
CA LEU A 218 -46.07 -17.49 0.69
C LEU A 218 -47.52 -17.56 1.16
N GLN A 219 -48.11 -18.75 1.14
CA GLN A 219 -49.37 -18.99 1.84
C GLN A 219 -49.03 -19.08 3.34
N ALA A 220 -49.67 -18.25 4.16
CA ALA A 220 -49.56 -18.37 5.60
C ALA A 220 -50.11 -19.75 5.99
N LYS A 221 -49.22 -20.69 6.33
CA LYS A 221 -49.65 -21.93 6.99
C LYS A 221 -50.19 -21.52 8.35
N GLU A 222 -51.46 -21.85 8.61
CA GLU A 222 -52.05 -21.73 9.93
C GLU A 222 -51.16 -22.47 10.92
N LYS A 223 -50.80 -21.77 12.01
CA LYS A 223 -49.92 -22.29 13.06
C LYS A 223 -50.57 -23.56 13.60
N GLU A 224 -49.94 -24.72 13.42
CA GLU A 224 -50.42 -25.95 14.06
C GLU A 224 -50.58 -25.67 15.57
N PRO A 225 -51.71 -26.06 16.18
CA PRO A 225 -51.96 -25.77 17.59
C PRO A 225 -50.84 -26.41 18.39
N GLU A 226 -50.19 -25.60 19.25
CA GLU A 226 -49.15 -26.05 20.15
C GLU A 226 -49.69 -27.24 20.94
N LEU A 227 -49.17 -28.43 20.64
CA LEU A 227 -49.50 -29.64 21.38
C LEU A 227 -49.07 -29.36 22.82
N ALA A 228 -50.03 -29.07 23.69
CA ALA A 228 -49.83 -28.99 25.12
C ALA A 228 -49.43 -30.40 25.59
N LYS A 229 -48.17 -30.77 25.38
CA LYS A 229 -47.53 -31.80 26.17
C LYS A 229 -47.54 -31.23 27.56
N GLU A 230 -48.44 -31.72 28.41
CA GLU A 230 -48.35 -31.52 29.84
C GLU A 230 -46.95 -31.96 30.24
N LEU A 231 -46.06 -30.99 30.42
CA LEU A 231 -44.75 -31.25 30.99
C LEU A 231 -45.07 -31.83 32.37
N GLY A 232 -44.63 -33.06 32.61
CA GLY A 232 -44.74 -33.68 33.93
C GLY A 232 -44.13 -32.77 35.01
N PRO A 233 -44.51 -32.96 36.30
CA PRO A 233 -43.94 -32.23 37.44
C PRO A 233 -42.44 -31.97 37.29
N ASP A 234 -42.06 -30.71 37.44
CA ASP A 234 -40.68 -30.27 37.24
C ASP A 234 -39.75 -31.04 38.20
N PRO A 235 -38.73 -31.74 37.68
CA PRO A 235 -37.80 -32.51 38.48
C PRO A 235 -37.05 -31.70 39.54
N PHE A 236 -36.94 -30.38 39.38
CA PHE A 236 -36.17 -29.52 40.29
C PHE A 236 -37.02 -28.86 41.38
N ASP A 237 -38.29 -28.55 41.08
CA ASP A 237 -39.20 -27.96 42.07
C ASP A 237 -39.88 -29.04 42.93
N ASN A 238 -40.30 -30.16 42.33
CA ASN A 238 -40.96 -31.29 43.01
C ASN A 238 -40.23 -32.63 42.75
N PRO A 239 -39.03 -32.83 43.33
CA PRO A 239 -38.20 -34.00 43.04
C PRO A 239 -38.86 -35.34 43.42
N TYR A 240 -39.69 -35.36 44.48
CA TYR A 240 -40.41 -36.56 44.91
C TYR A 240 -41.47 -37.02 43.90
N GLU A 241 -42.31 -36.10 43.39
CA GLU A 241 -43.36 -36.43 42.42
C GLU A 241 -42.78 -36.86 41.06
N TYR A 242 -41.68 -36.23 40.65
CA TYR A 242 -40.96 -36.62 39.44
C TYR A 242 -40.38 -38.04 39.56
N ALA A 243 -39.78 -38.39 40.72
CA ALA A 243 -39.27 -39.74 40.96
C ALA A 243 -40.36 -40.81 40.98
N GLU A 244 -41.55 -40.51 41.52
CA GLU A 244 -42.69 -41.42 41.46
C GLU A 244 -43.21 -41.61 40.03
N MET A 245 -43.27 -40.55 39.22
CA MET A 245 -43.61 -40.67 37.80
C MET A 245 -42.57 -41.54 37.06
N CYS A 246 -41.28 -41.31 37.26
CA CYS A 246 -40.23 -42.12 36.63
C CYS A 246 -40.32 -43.60 37.04
N ARG A 247 -40.64 -43.89 38.31
CA ARG A 247 -40.88 -45.28 38.78
C ARG A 247 -42.11 -45.90 38.10
N ARG A 248 -43.19 -45.14 37.93
CA ARG A 248 -44.42 -45.59 37.27
C ARG A 248 -44.21 -45.87 35.78
N GLU A 249 -43.42 -45.05 35.11
CA GLU A 249 -43.14 -45.18 33.67
C GLU A 249 -41.92 -46.08 33.36
N GLY A 250 -41.28 -46.64 34.39
CA GLY A 250 -40.12 -47.54 34.22
C GLY A 250 -38.85 -46.84 33.73
N MET A 251 -38.77 -45.51 33.88
CA MET A 251 -37.66 -44.68 33.45
C MET A 251 -36.63 -44.52 34.59
N PRO A 252 -35.31 -44.57 34.30
CA PRO A 252 -34.29 -44.41 35.32
C PRO A 252 -34.30 -42.98 35.89
N ILE A 253 -34.35 -42.85 37.22
CA ILE A 253 -34.31 -41.54 37.89
C ILE A 253 -32.89 -40.96 37.77
N PRO A 254 -32.72 -39.71 37.31
CA PRO A 254 -31.41 -39.05 37.25
C PRO A 254 -30.75 -38.95 38.63
N ARG A 255 -29.44 -39.21 38.71
CA ARG A 255 -28.64 -39.19 39.96
C ARG A 255 -28.81 -37.90 40.78
N ASN A 256 -28.91 -36.76 40.11
CA ASN A 256 -29.06 -35.46 40.77
C ASN A 256 -30.40 -35.34 41.52
N ILE A 257 -31.45 -35.98 41.03
CA ILE A 257 -32.77 -36.00 41.69
C ILE A 257 -32.77 -37.02 42.84
N LEU A 258 -32.09 -38.17 42.67
CA LEU A 258 -31.88 -39.13 43.77
C LEU A 258 -31.13 -38.48 44.96
N GLN A 259 -30.10 -37.69 44.68
CA GLN A 259 -29.36 -36.95 45.73
C GLN A 259 -30.24 -35.95 46.49
N LEU A 260 -31.22 -35.32 45.81
CA LEU A 260 -32.16 -34.39 46.43
C LEU A 260 -33.20 -35.10 47.31
N ILE A 261 -33.58 -36.34 46.96
CA ILE A 261 -34.58 -37.14 47.68
C ILE A 261 -33.96 -37.89 48.87
N GLU A 262 -32.82 -38.54 48.67
CA GLU A 262 -32.21 -39.42 49.67
C GLU A 262 -31.37 -38.63 50.70
N GLY A 263 -31.23 -37.32 50.50
CA GLY A 263 -30.30 -36.48 51.25
C GLY A 263 -28.85 -36.84 50.89
N ALA A 264 -27.96 -35.86 50.88
CA ALA A 264 -26.56 -36.09 50.58
C ALA A 264 -25.92 -37.05 51.62
N ASN A 265 -25.89 -38.34 51.32
CA ASN A 265 -25.07 -39.36 51.97
C ASN A 265 -24.28 -40.13 50.91
N VAL A 266 -23.28 -39.43 50.37
CA VAL A 266 -21.96 -40.00 50.06
C VAL A 266 -20.95 -39.15 50.81
#